data_AF-A0A2E5ZLT2-F1
#
_entry.id   AF-A0A2E5ZLT2-F1
#
_cell.length_a   1.000
_cell.length_b   1.000
_cell.length_c   1.000
_cell.angle_alpha   90.00
_cell.angle_beta   90.00
_cell.angle_gamma   90.00
#
_symmetry.space_group_name_H-M   'P 1'
#
loop_
_entity.id
_entity.type
_entity.pdbx_description
1 polymer ?
#
loop_
_entity_poly.entity_id
_entity_poly.type
_entity_poly.pdbx_seq_one_letter_code
_entity_poly.pdbx_strand_id
1 'polypeptide(L)'
;MSVPKMDNEIFKGRVISSGFQTGDMLVIGDWNDSPHGSFTNLMWAKPDGTRVLIAPSKELGDFVSSLYSFEEVIVSAMEIERTKNSIEVNCDLGRVFMQWGMNLPLLFSRPRWFIANIEAPFARLFFGTKTHGTTRNGRKEWYHVRGISRMKSVELELEGRSSNQMTGMSPSACFGFSNPPKMPLSVRVDSHIAAAES
;
A
#
# COMPACT_ATOMS: atom_id res chain seq x y z
N MET A 1 18.29 -32.50 13.15
CA MET A 1 18.61 -31.06 13.21
C MET A 1 18.27 -30.46 11.85
N SER A 2 17.13 -29.79 11.75
CA SER A 2 16.68 -29.12 10.53
C SER A 2 17.30 -27.72 10.49
N VAL A 3 17.96 -27.40 9.38
CA VAL A 3 18.42 -26.04 9.05
C VAL A 3 17.23 -25.07 9.20
N PRO A 4 17.37 -23.92 9.89
CA PRO A 4 16.27 -22.97 10.02
C PRO A 4 15.94 -22.40 8.64
N LYS A 5 14.67 -22.50 8.27
CA LYS A 5 14.17 -22.03 6.99
C LYS A 5 14.16 -20.50 6.98
N MET A 6 15.15 -19.89 6.32
CA MET A 6 15.16 -18.46 6.00
C MET A 6 14.19 -18.20 4.85
N ASP A 7 12.89 -18.10 5.14
CA ASP A 7 11.92 -17.75 4.12
C ASP A 7 11.96 -16.25 3.88
N ASN A 8 12.67 -15.85 2.82
CA ASN A 8 12.61 -14.50 2.26
C ASN A 8 11.27 -14.39 1.51
N GLU A 9 10.25 -13.84 2.16
CA GLU A 9 8.90 -13.74 1.62
C GLU A 9 8.85 -12.61 0.58
N ILE A 10 8.51 -12.94 -0.67
CA ILE A 10 8.48 -11.96 -1.76
C ILE A 10 7.03 -11.65 -2.11
N PHE A 11 6.68 -10.37 -2.04
CA PHE A 11 5.39 -9.84 -2.47
C PHE A 11 5.62 -9.02 -3.74
N LYS A 12 5.02 -9.41 -4.86
CA LYS A 12 5.06 -8.64 -6.09
C LYS A 12 3.70 -8.06 -6.38
N GLY A 13 3.64 -6.75 -6.50
CA GLY A 13 2.36 -6.07 -6.58
C GLY A 13 2.44 -4.63 -7.03
N ARG A 14 1.32 -3.95 -6.80
CA ARG A 14 1.15 -2.55 -7.07
C ARG A 14 0.49 -1.91 -5.86
N VAL A 15 1.09 -0.83 -5.37
CA VAL A 15 0.51 0.02 -4.34
C VAL A 15 -0.02 1.27 -5.04
N ILE A 16 -1.32 1.53 -4.86
CA ILE A 16 -2.03 2.62 -5.52
C ILE A 16 -2.62 3.49 -4.42
N SER A 17 -2.48 4.80 -4.51
CA SER A 17 -2.92 5.67 -3.42
C SER A 17 -3.47 6.99 -3.93
N SER A 18 -4.46 7.53 -3.22
CA SER A 18 -5.02 8.85 -3.49
C SER A 18 -5.68 9.45 -2.24
N GLY A 19 -5.60 10.78 -2.15
CA GLY A 19 -6.50 11.57 -1.31
C GLY A 19 -7.75 11.97 -2.09
N PHE A 20 -8.81 12.28 -1.35
CA PHE A 20 -10.10 12.73 -1.88
C PHE A 20 -10.50 14.07 -1.25
N GLN A 21 -11.34 14.84 -1.96
CA GLN A 21 -11.81 16.14 -1.46
C GLN A 21 -12.60 16.06 -0.15
N THR A 22 -13.24 14.92 0.11
CA THR A 22 -13.93 14.61 1.37
C THR A 22 -12.99 14.52 2.58
N GLY A 23 -11.66 14.54 2.36
CA GLY A 23 -10.62 14.34 3.37
C GLY A 23 -10.21 12.88 3.53
N ASP A 24 -10.91 11.96 2.85
CA ASP A 24 -10.58 10.54 2.84
C ASP A 24 -9.25 10.30 2.13
N MET A 25 -8.49 9.32 2.60
CA MET A 25 -7.28 8.85 1.94
C MET A 25 -7.34 7.34 1.82
N LEU A 26 -7.07 6.84 0.63
CA LEU A 26 -7.18 5.43 0.33
C LEU A 26 -5.90 4.91 -0.30
N VAL A 27 -5.48 3.75 0.16
CA VAL A 27 -4.37 2.98 -0.41
C VAL A 27 -4.89 1.59 -0.76
N ILE A 28 -4.65 1.17 -2.01
CA ILE A 28 -4.93 -0.16 -2.50
C ILE A 28 -3.60 -0.91 -2.56
N GLY A 29 -3.47 -1.99 -1.79
CA GLY A 29 -2.39 -2.95 -1.93
C GLY A 29 -2.85 -4.11 -2.82
N ASP A 30 -2.44 -4.13 -4.09
CA ASP A 30 -2.79 -5.18 -5.06
C ASP A 30 -1.59 -6.11 -5.29
N TRP A 31 -1.63 -7.30 -4.67
CA TRP A 31 -0.54 -8.27 -4.67
C TRP A 31 -0.88 -9.43 -5.60
N ASN A 32 -0.12 -9.55 -6.68
CA ASN A 32 -0.35 -10.59 -7.69
C ASN A 32 0.38 -11.90 -7.33
N ASP A 33 1.48 -11.80 -6.59
CA ASP A 33 2.31 -12.92 -6.17
C ASP A 33 2.75 -12.68 -4.74
N SER A 34 2.39 -13.58 -3.82
CA SER A 34 2.77 -13.53 -2.41
C SER A 34 2.73 -14.91 -1.77
N PRO A 35 3.38 -15.12 -0.61
CA PRO A 35 3.29 -16.36 0.16
C PRO A 35 1.85 -16.75 0.56
N HIS A 36 0.94 -15.77 0.61
CA HIS A 36 -0.46 -15.95 0.97
C HIS A 36 -1.38 -16.05 -0.26
N GLY A 37 -0.82 -16.21 -1.46
CA GLY A 37 -1.56 -16.14 -2.72
C GLY A 37 -1.77 -14.71 -3.20
N SER A 38 -2.52 -14.54 -4.28
CA SER A 38 -2.89 -13.19 -4.75
C SER A 38 -3.99 -12.60 -3.87
N PHE A 39 -3.86 -11.33 -3.51
CA PHE A 39 -4.89 -10.64 -2.75
C PHE A 39 -4.83 -9.14 -2.97
N THR A 40 -5.96 -8.47 -2.73
CA THR A 40 -6.05 -7.02 -2.66
C THR A 40 -6.57 -6.62 -1.30
N ASN A 41 -6.01 -5.55 -0.74
CA ASN A 41 -6.54 -4.92 0.47
C ASN A 41 -6.74 -3.42 0.25
N LEU A 42 -7.60 -2.83 1.07
CA LEU A 42 -7.82 -1.39 1.12
C LEU A 42 -7.41 -0.87 2.50
N MET A 43 -6.55 0.14 2.53
CA MET A 43 -6.25 0.89 3.74
C MET A 43 -6.89 2.26 3.59
N TRP A 44 -7.88 2.54 4.42
CA TRP A 44 -8.70 3.74 4.36
C TRP A 44 -8.50 4.58 5.62
N ALA A 45 -8.07 5.82 5.46
CA ALA A 45 -8.02 6.79 6.53
C ALA A 45 -9.17 7.78 6.32
N LYS A 46 -10.08 7.79 7.29
CA LYS A 46 -11.21 8.71 7.36
C LYS A 46 -10.71 10.12 7.75
N PRO A 47 -11.46 11.20 7.47
CA PRO A 47 -11.03 12.56 7.79
C PRO A 47 -10.91 12.85 9.29
N ASP A 48 -11.60 12.06 10.12
CA ASP A 48 -11.51 12.09 11.58
C ASP A 48 -10.20 11.47 12.12
N GLY A 49 -9.40 10.87 11.24
CA GLY A 49 -8.13 10.21 11.57
C GLY A 49 -8.27 8.70 11.82
N THR A 50 -9.48 8.14 11.78
CA THR A 50 -9.71 6.69 11.96
C THR A 50 -9.13 5.92 10.78
N ARG A 51 -8.34 4.88 11.06
CA ARG A 51 -7.71 4.04 10.04
C ARG A 51 -8.38 2.67 10.02
N VAL A 52 -8.93 2.36 8.87
CA VAL A 52 -9.68 1.14 8.60
C VAL A 52 -8.89 0.30 7.61
N LEU A 53 -8.65 -0.96 7.96
CA LEU A 53 -8.20 -1.98 7.03
C LEU A 53 -9.41 -2.75 6.53
N ILE A 54 -9.62 -2.80 5.21
CA ILE A 54 -10.59 -3.70 4.60
C ILE A 54 -9.80 -4.83 3.94
N ALA A 55 -10.07 -6.07 4.36
CA ALA A 55 -9.36 -7.26 3.90
C ALA A 55 -10.35 -8.34 3.41
N PRO A 56 -9.97 -9.17 2.43
CA PRO A 56 -10.86 -10.19 1.86
C PRO A 56 -11.07 -11.40 2.78
N SER A 57 -10.19 -11.59 3.78
CA SER A 57 -10.33 -12.64 4.80
C SER A 57 -9.75 -12.19 6.13
N LYS A 58 -10.17 -12.85 7.21
CA LYS A 58 -9.64 -12.59 8.55
C LYS A 58 -8.14 -12.85 8.64
N GLU A 59 -7.65 -13.92 8.01
CA GLU A 59 -6.24 -14.31 8.01
C GLU A 59 -5.35 -13.22 7.40
N LEU A 60 -5.78 -12.65 6.26
CA LEU A 60 -5.08 -11.54 5.62
C LEU A 60 -5.22 -10.24 6.42
N GLY A 61 -6.38 -10.01 7.03
CA GLY A 61 -6.60 -8.90 7.96
C GLY A 61 -5.63 -8.94 9.14
N ASP A 62 -5.49 -10.10 9.79
CA ASP A 62 -4.59 -10.33 10.91
C ASP A 62 -3.11 -10.19 10.48
N PHE A 63 -2.74 -10.71 9.30
CA PHE A 63 -1.40 -10.56 8.73
C PHE A 63 -1.05 -9.10 8.50
N VAL A 64 -1.89 -8.34 7.77
CA VAL A 64 -1.61 -6.93 7.46
C VAL A 64 -1.63 -6.07 8.73
N SER A 65 -2.50 -6.38 9.69
CA SER A 65 -2.52 -5.73 11.01
C SER A 65 -1.33 -6.08 11.90
N SER A 66 -0.59 -7.15 11.59
CA SER A 66 0.68 -7.44 12.25
C SER A 66 1.82 -6.53 11.74
N LEU A 67 1.67 -5.99 10.52
CA LEU A 67 2.63 -5.09 9.87
C LEU A 67 2.31 -3.62 10.14
N TYR A 68 1.02 -3.26 10.15
CA TYR A 68 0.53 -1.88 10.24
C TYR A 68 -0.48 -1.72 11.37
N SER A 69 -0.77 -0.47 11.76
CA SER A 69 -1.71 -0.18 12.86
C SER A 69 -3.00 0.42 12.33
N PHE A 70 -4.12 -0.21 12.68
CA PHE A 70 -5.47 0.19 12.32
C PHE A 70 -6.34 0.23 13.57
N GLU A 71 -7.23 1.21 13.66
CA GLU A 71 -8.27 1.27 14.69
C GLU A 71 -9.39 0.27 14.40
N GLU A 72 -9.61 -0.04 13.12
CA GLU A 72 -10.69 -0.90 12.66
C GLU A 72 -10.21 -1.86 11.56
N VAL A 73 -10.65 -3.11 11.61
CA VAL A 73 -10.39 -4.12 10.58
C VAL A 73 -11.73 -4.70 10.16
N ILE A 74 -12.09 -4.50 8.89
CA ILE A 74 -13.31 -5.01 8.30
C ILE A 74 -12.95 -6.14 7.34
N VAL A 75 -13.56 -7.31 7.55
CA VAL A 75 -13.47 -8.43 6.62
C VAL A 75 -14.66 -8.35 5.67
N SER A 76 -14.41 -8.12 4.40
CA SER A 76 -15.45 -8.04 3.37
C SER A 76 -14.95 -8.67 2.08
N ALA A 77 -15.80 -9.46 1.43
CA ALA A 77 -15.47 -10.06 0.16
C ALA A 77 -15.24 -8.96 -0.89
N MET A 78 -14.24 -9.16 -1.75
CA MET A 78 -13.84 -8.16 -2.74
C MET A 78 -13.92 -8.75 -4.15
N GLU A 79 -14.66 -8.09 -5.02
CA GLU A 79 -14.63 -8.30 -6.46
C GLU A 79 -13.70 -7.27 -7.08
N ILE A 80 -12.67 -7.73 -7.80
CA ILE A 80 -11.59 -6.86 -8.26
C ILE A 80 -11.47 -6.95 -9.78
N GLU A 81 -11.78 -5.84 -10.45
CA GLU A 81 -11.57 -5.71 -11.89
C GLU A 81 -10.27 -4.96 -12.17
N ARG A 82 -9.41 -5.56 -12.98
CA ARG A 82 -8.09 -5.00 -13.31
C ARG A 82 -7.99 -4.76 -14.80
N THR A 83 -7.49 -3.58 -15.17
CA THR A 83 -7.02 -3.31 -16.53
C THR A 83 -5.52 -3.02 -16.50
N LYS A 84 -4.95 -2.69 -17.67
CA LYS A 84 -3.55 -2.29 -17.78
C LYS A 84 -3.19 -1.09 -16.89
N ASN A 85 -4.15 -0.19 -16.66
CA ASN A 85 -3.90 1.08 -15.97
C ASN A 85 -5.05 1.52 -15.04
N SER A 86 -5.93 0.60 -14.66
CA SER A 86 -6.94 0.84 -13.63
C SER A 86 -7.14 -0.39 -12.75
N ILE A 87 -7.65 -0.14 -11.57
CA ILE A 87 -8.21 -1.13 -10.68
C ILE A 87 -9.56 -0.64 -10.19
N GLU A 88 -10.50 -1.55 -10.09
CA GLU A 88 -11.77 -1.36 -9.42
C GLU A 88 -11.92 -2.43 -8.35
N VAL A 89 -12.32 -2.01 -7.14
CA VAL A 89 -12.56 -2.90 -6.01
C VAL A 89 -13.99 -2.64 -5.53
N ASN A 90 -14.83 -3.67 -5.65
CA ASN A 90 -16.19 -3.69 -5.14
C ASN A 90 -16.22 -4.57 -3.89
N CYS A 91 -16.86 -4.08 -2.83
CA CYS A 91 -17.03 -4.80 -1.57
C CYS A 91 -18.37 -4.39 -0.93
N ASP A 92 -18.72 -4.99 0.20
CA ASP A 92 -20.01 -4.74 0.86
C ASP A 92 -20.15 -3.27 1.33
N LEU A 93 -19.02 -2.58 1.55
CA LEU A 93 -18.98 -1.18 1.97
C LEU A 93 -19.14 -0.19 0.81
N GLY A 94 -19.00 -0.67 -0.43
CA GLY A 94 -19.11 0.13 -1.65
C GLY A 94 -17.99 -0.14 -2.67
N ARG A 95 -17.67 0.87 -3.46
CA ARG A 95 -16.85 0.78 -4.67
C ARG A 95 -15.69 1.77 -4.66
N VAL A 96 -14.54 1.30 -5.11
CA VAL A 96 -13.35 2.12 -5.30
C VAL A 96 -12.83 1.91 -6.71
N PHE A 97 -12.67 2.99 -7.46
CA PHE A 97 -12.02 2.98 -8.76
C PHE A 97 -10.79 3.88 -8.76
N MET A 98 -9.68 3.39 -9.31
CA MET A 98 -8.45 4.14 -9.44
C MET A 98 -7.81 3.87 -10.80
N GLN A 99 -7.59 4.94 -11.57
CA GLN A 99 -6.92 4.89 -12.88
C GLN A 99 -5.65 5.73 -12.88
N TRP A 100 -4.59 5.18 -13.47
CA TRP A 100 -3.30 5.85 -13.62
C TRP A 100 -2.88 5.98 -15.09
N GLY A 101 -1.87 6.82 -15.31
CA GLY A 101 -1.28 7.08 -16.62
C GLY A 101 -0.23 6.04 -17.01
N MET A 102 0.66 6.45 -17.92
CA MET A 102 1.72 5.59 -18.41
C MET A 102 2.67 5.18 -17.27
N ASN A 103 3.05 3.90 -17.22
CA ASN A 103 4.04 3.39 -16.30
C ASN A 103 5.43 3.77 -16.79
N LEU A 104 6.12 4.62 -16.04
CA LEU A 104 7.51 4.99 -16.31
C LEU A 104 8.40 3.92 -15.64
N PRO A 105 9.05 3.03 -16.42
CA PRO A 105 9.92 2.02 -15.85
C PRO A 105 11.20 2.67 -15.33
N LEU A 106 11.62 2.33 -14.12
CA LEU A 106 12.87 2.82 -13.53
C LEU A 106 14.00 1.87 -13.94
N LEU A 107 14.59 2.09 -15.13
CA LEU A 107 15.59 1.21 -15.75
C LEU A 107 17.06 1.63 -15.53
N PHE A 108 17.36 2.68 -14.75
CA PHE A 108 18.72 3.21 -14.61
C PHE A 108 19.16 3.32 -13.15
N SER A 109 20.43 2.99 -12.87
CA SER A 109 21.09 3.24 -11.58
C SER A 109 21.05 4.72 -11.25
N ARG A 110 20.32 5.12 -10.19
CA ARG A 110 19.95 6.53 -9.99
C ARG A 110 20.81 7.26 -8.96
N PRO A 111 21.19 8.53 -9.26
CA PRO A 111 21.99 9.38 -8.40
C PRO A 111 21.29 9.72 -7.07
N ARG A 112 22.09 9.97 -6.03
CA ARG A 112 21.69 10.13 -4.61
C ARG A 112 20.54 11.11 -4.35
N TRP A 113 20.31 12.10 -5.22
CA TRP A 113 19.20 13.06 -5.08
C TRP A 113 17.82 12.46 -5.36
N PHE A 114 17.73 11.43 -6.22
CA PHE A 114 16.49 10.72 -6.53
C PHE A 114 16.10 9.75 -5.40
N ILE A 115 17.09 9.07 -4.83
CA ILE A 115 16.93 8.26 -3.62
C ILE A 115 16.45 9.15 -2.47
N ALA A 116 17.06 10.32 -2.25
CA ALA A 116 16.70 11.21 -1.14
C ALA A 116 15.30 11.87 -1.24
N ASN A 117 14.72 12.01 -2.44
CA ASN A 117 13.44 12.70 -2.64
C ASN A 117 12.29 11.78 -3.02
N ILE A 118 12.55 10.54 -3.46
CA ILE A 118 11.52 9.58 -3.83
C ILE A 118 11.65 8.30 -3.01
N GLU A 119 12.79 7.62 -2.98
CA GLU A 119 12.93 6.39 -2.16
C GLU A 119 13.00 6.65 -0.67
N ALA A 120 13.57 7.77 -0.21
CA ALA A 120 13.67 8.12 1.19
C ALA A 120 12.34 8.57 1.79
N PRO A 121 11.45 9.29 1.10
CA PRO A 121 10.07 9.40 1.56
C PRO A 121 9.37 8.06 1.50
N PHE A 122 9.53 7.19 0.49
CA PHE A 122 8.94 5.84 0.52
C PHE A 122 9.50 4.95 1.65
N ALA A 123 10.78 5.03 2.00
CA ALA A 123 11.41 4.28 3.09
C ALA A 123 11.13 4.91 4.47
N ARG A 124 11.10 6.25 4.58
CA ARG A 124 10.60 6.94 5.79
C ARG A 124 9.11 6.72 5.97
N LEU A 125 8.39 6.53 4.87
CA LEU A 125 7.02 6.05 4.87
C LEU A 125 7.04 4.66 5.46
N PHE A 126 7.42 3.65 4.70
CA PHE A 126 7.15 2.29 5.12
C PHE A 126 7.84 1.88 6.44
N PHE A 127 8.92 2.54 6.87
CA PHE A 127 9.75 2.05 7.99
C PHE A 127 10.02 3.01 9.13
N GLY A 128 9.65 4.29 9.06
CA GLY A 128 9.84 5.24 10.17
C GLY A 128 11.28 5.36 10.69
N THR A 129 12.26 4.80 9.99
CA THR A 129 13.67 4.72 10.40
C THR A 129 14.56 4.66 9.16
N LYS A 130 15.84 5.01 9.37
CA LYS A 130 16.87 5.23 8.34
C LYS A 130 17.13 3.97 7.50
N THR A 131 16.41 3.71 6.41
CA THR A 131 16.84 2.76 5.33
C THR A 131 17.35 1.38 5.83
N HIS A 132 16.97 1.02 7.07
CA HIS A 132 17.34 -0.10 7.93
C HIS A 132 16.48 0.07 9.19
N GLY A 133 15.57 -0.86 9.43
CA GLY A 133 14.66 -0.83 10.56
C GLY A 133 14.10 -2.22 10.82
N THR A 134 14.12 -2.60 12.08
CA THR A 134 13.60 -3.85 12.63
C THR A 134 12.08 -3.69 12.78
N THR A 135 11.26 -4.46 12.06
CA THR A 135 9.81 -4.52 12.36
C THR A 135 9.59 -4.96 13.81
N ARG A 136 8.39 -4.79 14.36
CA ARG A 136 8.03 -5.18 15.74
C ARG A 136 8.37 -6.64 16.09
N ASN A 137 8.57 -7.50 15.08
CA ASN A 137 8.98 -8.91 15.18
C ASN A 137 10.43 -9.19 14.72
N GLY A 138 11.30 -8.19 14.60
CA GLY A 138 12.66 -8.39 14.10
C GLY A 138 12.82 -8.17 12.59
N ARG A 139 11.81 -8.47 11.77
CA ARG A 139 11.95 -8.60 10.31
C ARG A 139 12.48 -7.34 9.59
N LYS A 140 13.37 -7.52 8.61
CA LYS A 140 13.88 -6.49 7.68
C LYS A 140 13.08 -6.58 6.37
N GLU A 141 12.59 -5.46 5.88
CA GLU A 141 11.87 -5.40 4.61
C GLU A 141 12.64 -4.53 3.60
N TRP A 142 12.75 -5.00 2.36
CA TRP A 142 13.34 -4.25 1.25
C TRP A 142 12.31 -4.07 0.14
N TYR A 143 12.01 -2.82 -0.24
CA TYR A 143 11.14 -2.50 -1.37
C TYR A 143 11.98 -2.16 -2.61
N HIS A 144 11.77 -2.91 -3.68
CA HIS A 144 12.31 -2.60 -5.00
C HIS A 144 11.22 -1.95 -5.86
N VAL A 145 11.32 -0.64 -6.09
CA VAL A 145 10.38 0.09 -6.94
C VAL A 145 10.72 -0.15 -8.42
N ARG A 146 9.81 -0.83 -9.15
CA ARG A 146 9.98 -1.18 -10.56
C ARG A 146 9.46 -0.11 -11.52
N GLY A 147 8.52 0.70 -11.08
CA GLY A 147 7.91 1.72 -11.93
C GLY A 147 6.89 2.56 -11.18
N ILE A 148 6.72 3.78 -11.67
CA ILE A 148 5.80 4.76 -11.08
C ILE A 148 4.87 5.26 -12.19
N SER A 149 3.61 5.43 -11.84
CA SER A 149 2.56 6.01 -12.67
C SER A 149 1.85 7.11 -11.90
N ARG A 150 1.62 8.25 -12.56
CA ARG A 150 0.79 9.33 -12.02
C ARG A 150 -0.69 8.95 -12.10
N MET A 151 -1.44 9.22 -11.04
CA MET A 151 -2.90 9.03 -11.03
C MET A 151 -3.60 9.99 -12.02
N LYS A 152 -4.66 9.49 -12.65
CA LYS A 152 -5.45 10.20 -13.66
C LYS A 152 -6.90 10.41 -13.22
N SER A 153 -7.53 9.36 -12.72
CA SER A 153 -8.92 9.39 -12.26
C SER A 153 -9.05 8.55 -10.99
N VAL A 154 -9.94 8.98 -10.10
CA VAL A 154 -10.28 8.26 -8.87
C VAL A 154 -11.77 8.40 -8.63
N GLU A 155 -12.41 7.34 -8.16
CA GLU A 155 -13.76 7.37 -7.61
C GLU A 155 -13.73 6.57 -6.30
N LEU A 156 -14.32 7.16 -5.27
CA LEU A 156 -14.51 6.56 -3.96
C LEU A 156 -16.00 6.58 -3.69
N GLU A 157 -16.55 5.46 -3.28
CA GLU A 157 -17.87 5.32 -2.68
C GLU A 157 -17.75 4.29 -1.56
N LEU A 158 -17.54 4.72 -0.32
CA LEU A 158 -17.44 3.83 0.85
C LEU A 158 -18.30 4.36 1.99
N GLU A 159 -19.11 3.49 2.59
CA GLU A 159 -20.03 3.84 3.70
C GLU A 159 -20.90 5.07 3.38
N GLY A 160 -21.37 5.17 2.12
CA GLY A 160 -22.17 6.31 1.64
C GLY A 160 -21.40 7.61 1.43
N ARG A 161 -20.07 7.63 1.65
CA ARG A 161 -19.19 8.77 1.32
C ARG A 161 -18.71 8.61 -0.12
N SER A 162 -19.05 9.56 -0.98
CA SER A 162 -18.64 9.54 -2.38
C SER A 162 -17.78 10.73 -2.78
N SER A 163 -16.77 10.48 -3.61
CA SER A 163 -15.89 11.50 -4.17
C SER A 163 -15.21 11.01 -5.45
N ASN A 164 -15.19 11.85 -6.48
CA ASN A 164 -14.41 11.63 -7.70
C ASN A 164 -13.28 12.66 -7.88
N GLN A 165 -13.07 13.52 -6.87
CA GLN A 165 -12.07 14.57 -6.92
C GLN A 165 -10.82 14.15 -6.16
N MET A 166 -9.73 14.02 -6.91
CA MET A 166 -8.41 13.67 -6.41
C MET A 166 -7.76 14.87 -5.71
N THR A 167 -7.30 14.68 -4.47
CA THR A 167 -6.51 15.66 -3.73
C THR A 167 -5.16 15.07 -3.30
N GLY A 168 -4.26 15.93 -2.83
CA GLY A 168 -3.04 15.47 -2.17
C GLY A 168 -3.34 14.77 -0.84
N MET A 169 -2.50 13.81 -0.46
CA MET A 169 -2.64 13.11 0.82
C MET A 169 -2.08 13.99 1.96
N SER A 170 -2.91 14.19 3.00
CA SER A 170 -2.54 14.93 4.21
C SER A 170 -1.68 14.06 5.14
N PRO A 171 -0.70 14.63 5.87
CA PRO A 171 0.15 13.88 6.80
C PRO A 171 -0.58 13.20 7.97
N SER A 172 -1.88 13.46 8.19
CA SER A 172 -2.64 12.91 9.31
C SER A 172 -3.10 11.46 9.13
N ALA A 173 -3.00 10.89 7.92
CA ALA A 173 -3.37 9.49 7.62
C ALA A 173 -2.18 8.53 7.69
N CYS A 174 -1.47 8.49 8.80
CA CYS A 174 -0.36 7.56 8.97
C CYS A 174 -0.90 6.17 9.29
N PHE A 175 -0.80 5.15 8.44
CA PHE A 175 -1.20 3.76 8.78
C PHE A 175 -0.22 3.02 9.71
N GLY A 176 0.61 3.77 10.44
CA GLY A 176 1.75 3.27 11.18
C GLY A 176 2.97 4.10 10.86
N PHE A 177 4.07 3.46 10.46
CA PHE A 177 5.33 4.15 10.20
C PHE A 177 5.28 5.06 8.95
N SER A 178 4.24 4.91 8.11
CA SER A 178 4.15 5.47 6.76
C SER A 178 3.14 6.59 6.55
N ASN A 179 3.62 7.81 6.30
CA ASN A 179 2.78 8.90 5.76
C ASN A 179 2.52 8.67 4.26
N PRO A 180 1.39 8.13 3.80
CA PRO A 180 1.21 7.84 2.37
C PRO A 180 1.62 9.03 1.47
N PRO A 181 2.25 8.77 0.30
CA PRO A 181 2.97 9.80 -0.44
C PRO A 181 2.06 11.00 -0.73
N LYS A 182 2.47 12.23 -0.38
CA LYS A 182 1.60 13.42 -0.51
C LYS A 182 0.91 13.59 -1.86
N MET A 183 1.45 12.97 -2.91
CA MET A 183 0.84 12.89 -4.23
C MET A 183 0.22 11.53 -4.51
N PRO A 184 -0.99 11.49 -5.09
CA PRO A 184 -1.61 10.27 -5.60
C PRO A 184 -0.74 9.58 -6.65
N LEU A 185 -0.36 8.33 -6.38
CA LEU A 185 0.59 7.58 -7.19
C LEU A 185 0.23 6.09 -7.23
N SER A 186 0.62 5.47 -8.34
CA SER A 186 0.55 4.03 -8.55
C SER A 186 1.97 3.50 -8.77
N VAL A 187 2.42 2.61 -7.89
CA VAL A 187 3.83 2.17 -7.82
C VAL A 187 3.86 0.66 -7.92
N ARG A 188 4.65 0.13 -8.87
CA ARG A 188 4.93 -1.31 -8.93
C ARG A 188 6.10 -1.62 -8.00
N VAL A 189 5.90 -2.57 -7.09
CA VAL A 189 6.86 -2.92 -6.05
C VAL A 189 7.09 -4.42 -5.99
N ASP A 190 8.34 -4.82 -5.78
CA ASP A 190 8.70 -6.12 -5.23
C ASP A 190 9.10 -5.87 -3.77
N SER A 191 8.31 -6.32 -2.81
CA SER A 191 8.66 -6.27 -1.38
C SER A 191 9.27 -7.60 -0.97
N HIS A 192 10.45 -7.55 -0.35
CA HIS A 192 11.11 -8.69 0.25
C HIS A 192 11.03 -8.55 1.76
N ILE A 193 10.34 -9.46 2.44
CA ILE A 193 10.25 -9.51 3.90
C ILE A 193 11.14 -10.66 4.38
N ALA A 194 12.25 -10.35 5.05
CA ALA A 194 13.13 -11.33 5.68
C ALA A 194 13.05 -11.24 7.21
N ALA A 195 13.08 -12.35 7.92
CA ALA A 195 13.25 -12.34 9.38
C ALA A 195 14.60 -11.70 9.76
N ALA A 196 14.67 -10.93 10.86
CA ALA A 196 15.99 -10.52 11.36
C ALA A 196 16.75 -11.75 11.85
N GLU A 197 18.02 -11.81 11.45
CA GLU A 197 19.01 -12.58 12.18
C GLU A 197 19.16 -11.97 13.58
N SER A 198 18.92 -12.83 14.57
CA SER A 198 19.11 -12.60 16.01
C SER A 198 20.54 -12.27 16.38
#